data_AF-A0A105TR87-F1
#
_entry.id   AF-A0A105TR87-F1
#
_cell.length_a   1.000
_cell.length_b   1.000
_cell.length_c   1.000
_cell.angle_alpha   90.00
_cell.angle_beta   90.00
_cell.angle_gamma   90.00
#
_symmetry.space_group_name_H-M   'P 1'
#
loop_
_entity.id
_entity.type
_entity.pdbx_description
1 polymer ?
#
loop_
_entity_poly.entity_id
_entity_poly.type
_entity_poly.pdbx_seq_one_letter_code
_entity_poly.pdbx_strand_id
1 'polypeptide(L)'
;MSANLILSEETISNAIYYIQNQKVMLDRNLAVLYGIETRVLKQAVKRNISRFPGEFMFELTKLEFENWRSQFVTSNSDKMGLRYAPMAFTEHGILMLSSVLKSDTAIQTNI
;
A
#
# COMPACT_ATOMS: atom_id res chain seq x y z
N MET A 1 17.68 19.68 11.93
CA MET A 1 17.24 18.50 12.70
C MET A 1 16.27 17.73 11.83
N SER A 2 16.81 16.93 10.93
CA SER A 2 16.07 16.06 10.01
C SER A 2 15.49 14.90 10.81
N ALA A 3 14.17 14.81 10.86
CA ALA A 3 13.50 13.66 11.44
C ALA A 3 13.83 12.44 10.57
N ASN A 4 14.84 11.67 10.96
CA ASN A 4 14.99 10.29 10.51
C ASN A 4 13.72 9.57 10.97
N LEU A 5 12.78 9.36 10.06
CA LEU A 5 11.78 8.31 10.18
C LEU A 5 12.55 6.99 10.19
N ILE A 6 13.03 6.58 11.36
CA ILE A 6 13.49 5.21 11.60
C ILE A 6 12.22 4.35 11.55
N LEU A 7 11.75 4.07 10.35
CA LEU A 7 10.83 2.96 10.12
C LEU A 7 11.59 1.71 10.57
N SER A 8 11.09 1.01 11.58
CA SER A 8 11.71 -0.25 11.95
C SER A 8 11.62 -1.20 10.76
N GLU A 9 12.72 -1.90 10.44
CA GLU A 9 12.73 -2.92 9.38
C GLU A 9 11.58 -3.93 9.56
N GLU A 10 11.21 -4.20 10.82
CA GLU A 10 10.06 -5.02 11.19
C GLU A 10 8.73 -4.48 10.64
N THR A 11 8.50 -3.16 10.69
CA THR A 11 7.25 -2.55 10.19
C THR A 11 7.13 -2.70 8.67
N ILE A 12 8.25 -2.54 7.96
CA ILE A 12 8.30 -2.69 6.50
C ILE A 12 8.12 -4.17 6.13
N SER A 13 8.83 -5.07 6.82
CA SER A 13 8.76 -6.51 6.57
C SER A 13 7.35 -7.06 6.80
N ASN A 14 6.68 -6.65 7.88
CA ASN A 14 5.30 -7.04 8.19
C ASN A 14 4.26 -6.48 7.18
N ALA A 15 4.64 -5.46 6.41
CA ALA A 15 3.79 -4.85 5.42
C ALA A 15 3.95 -5.44 4.00
N ILE A 16 4.95 -6.30 3.78
CA ILE A 16 5.22 -6.96 2.50
C ILE A 16 4.50 -8.30 2.44
N TYR A 17 3.72 -8.50 1.39
CA TYR A 17 2.98 -9.74 1.11
C TYR A 17 3.48 -10.36 -0.19
N TYR A 18 3.35 -11.69 -0.30
CA TYR A 18 3.55 -12.40 -1.56
C TYR A 18 2.19 -12.74 -2.18
N ILE A 19 1.81 -12.02 -3.23
CA ILE A 19 0.54 -12.21 -3.96
C ILE A 19 0.88 -12.33 -5.45
N GLN A 20 0.28 -13.30 -6.15
CA GLN A 20 0.57 -13.59 -7.56
C GLN A 20 2.08 -13.73 -7.86
N ASN A 21 2.81 -14.35 -6.93
CA ASN A 21 4.26 -14.55 -7.02
C ASN A 21 5.09 -13.24 -7.05
N GLN A 22 4.51 -12.12 -6.64
CA GLN A 22 5.14 -10.81 -6.53
C GLN A 22 5.13 -10.31 -5.09
N LYS A 23 6.19 -9.60 -4.70
CA LYS A 23 6.22 -8.84 -3.44
C LYS A 23 5.37 -7.59 -3.61
N VAL A 24 4.34 -7.47 -2.79
CA VAL A 24 3.39 -6.36 -2.84
C VAL A 24 3.12 -5.79 -1.47
N MET A 25 2.81 -4.50 -1.44
CA MET A 25 2.33 -3.81 -0.26
C MET A 25 0.90 -3.31 -0.48
N LEU A 26 0.06 -3.43 0.54
CA LEU A 26 -1.33 -2.99 0.45
C LEU A 26 -1.47 -1.48 0.67
N ASP A 27 -2.48 -0.90 0.02
CA ASP A 27 -2.88 0.50 0.15
C ASP A 27 -2.95 1.03 1.59
N ARG A 28 -3.48 0.27 2.54
CA ARG A 28 -3.55 0.64 3.96
C ARG A 28 -2.17 0.76 4.61
N ASN A 29 -1.24 -0.12 4.27
CA ASN A 29 0.10 -0.11 4.85
C ASN A 29 0.86 1.07 4.26
N LEU A 30 0.75 1.29 2.94
CA LEU A 30 1.31 2.46 2.28
C LEU A 30 0.73 3.77 2.82
N ALA A 31 -0.58 3.82 3.06
CA ALA A 31 -1.22 4.98 3.64
C ALA A 31 -0.65 5.32 5.03
N VAL A 32 -0.47 4.31 5.89
CA VAL A 32 0.20 4.47 7.20
C VAL A 32 1.65 4.91 7.04
N LEU A 33 2.41 4.31 6.12
CA LEU A 33 3.81 4.65 5.86
C LEU A 33 3.99 6.09 5.36
N TYR A 34 3.11 6.54 4.46
CA TYR A 34 3.11 7.90 3.94
C TYR A 34 2.41 8.91 4.86
N GLY A 35 1.81 8.46 5.97
CA GLY A 35 1.07 9.32 6.91
C GLY A 35 -0.18 9.97 6.30
N ILE A 36 -0.81 9.31 5.32
CA ILE A 36 -2.02 9.80 4.63
C ILE A 36 -3.20 8.83 4.82
N GLU A 37 -4.42 9.29 4.57
CA GLU A 37 -5.57 8.39 4.55
C GLU A 37 -5.54 7.46 3.33
N THR A 38 -5.95 6.20 3.50
CA THR A 38 -6.08 5.23 2.39
C THR A 38 -6.97 5.75 1.26
N ARG A 39 -8.00 6.54 1.59
CA ARG A 39 -8.88 7.20 0.61
C ARG A 39 -8.13 8.21 -0.26
N VAL A 40 -7.21 8.99 0.33
CA VAL A 40 -6.38 9.96 -0.40
C VAL A 40 -5.44 9.25 -1.35
N LEU A 41 -4.79 8.16 -0.90
CA LEU A 41 -3.94 7.33 -1.74
C LEU A 41 -4.72 6.78 -2.95
N LYS A 42 -5.87 6.15 -2.72
CA LYS A 42 -6.75 5.64 -3.80
C LYS A 42 -7.16 6.74 -4.78
N GLN A 43 -7.47 7.93 -4.28
CA GLN A 43 -7.84 9.06 -5.11
C GLN A 43 -6.67 9.55 -5.97
N ALA A 44 -5.46 9.61 -5.42
CA ALA A 44 -4.25 9.99 -6.16
C ALA A 44 -3.93 9.01 -7.28
N VAL A 45 -4.05 7.70 -7.00
CA VAL A 45 -3.90 6.62 -7.98
C VAL A 45 -4.93 6.73 -9.09
N LYS A 46 -6.22 6.86 -8.75
CA LYS A 46 -7.30 6.99 -9.74
C LYS A 46 -7.13 8.21 -10.65
N ARG A 47 -6.64 9.33 -10.11
CA ARG A 47 -6.33 10.54 -10.90
C ARG A 47 -5.17 10.35 -11.87
N ASN A 48 -4.23 9.46 -11.55
CA ASN A 48 -3.01 9.22 -12.32
C ASN A 48 -2.97 7.79 -12.86
N ILE A 49 -4.12 7.16 -13.12
CA ILE A 49 -4.20 5.73 -13.46
C ILE A 49 -3.36 5.38 -14.71
N SER A 50 -3.17 6.34 -15.63
CA SER A 50 -2.29 6.20 -16.80
C SER A 50 -0.81 5.95 -16.46
N ARG A 51 -0.38 6.25 -15.22
CA ARG A 51 0.97 6.01 -14.71
C ARG A 51 1.11 4.69 -13.95
N PHE A 52 0.01 3.95 -13.79
CA PHE A 52 -0.07 2.71 -13.05
C PHE A 52 -0.49 1.56 -13.97
N PRO A 53 0.45 0.96 -14.73
CA PRO A 53 0.23 -0.30 -15.42
C PRO A 53 -0.21 -1.41 -14.45
N GLY A 54 -0.87 -2.46 -14.95
CA GLY A 54 -1.29 -3.61 -14.14
C GLY A 54 -0.13 -4.33 -13.43
N GLU A 55 1.09 -4.23 -13.98
CA GLU A 55 2.32 -4.74 -13.37
C GLU A 55 2.76 -3.95 -12.12
N PHE A 56 2.28 -2.72 -11.96
CA PHE A 56 2.68 -1.81 -10.88
C PHE A 56 1.68 -1.84 -9.73
N MET A 57 0.40 -2.01 -10.06
CA MET A 57 -0.65 -2.21 -9.08
C MET A 57 -1.80 -3.01 -9.63
N PHE A 58 -2.49 -3.69 -8.72
CA PHE A 58 -3.70 -4.44 -9.02
C PHE A 58 -4.62 -4.44 -7.79
N GLU A 59 -5.92 -4.62 -8.01
CA GLU A 59 -6.86 -4.87 -6.92
C GLU A 59 -6.88 -6.36 -6.61
N LEU A 60 -6.87 -6.73 -5.33
CA LEU A 60 -7.03 -8.13 -4.95
C LEU A 60 -8.41 -8.63 -5.40
N THR A 61 -8.46 -9.83 -5.97
CA THR A 61 -9.73 -10.51 -6.20
C THR A 61 -10.38 -10.87 -4.87
N LYS A 62 -11.69 -11.12 -4.88
CA LYS A 62 -12.42 -11.54 -3.67
C LYS A 62 -11.80 -12.79 -3.02
N LEU A 63 -11.38 -13.75 -3.85
CA LEU A 63 -10.74 -14.99 -3.39
C LEU A 63 -9.37 -14.73 -2.77
N GLU A 64 -8.52 -13.94 -3.44
CA GLU A 64 -7.21 -13.55 -2.88
C GLU A 64 -7.37 -12.77 -1.58
N PHE A 65 -8.37 -11.90 -1.52
CA PHE A 65 -8.64 -11.12 -0.33
C PHE A 65 -9.16 -11.97 0.83
N GLU A 66 -10.02 -12.96 0.56
CA GLU A 66 -10.49 -13.92 1.58
C GLU A 66 -9.35 -14.82 2.07
N ASN A 67 -8.51 -15.32 1.17
CA ASN A 67 -7.33 -16.12 1.51
C ASN A 67 -6.30 -15.30 2.29
N TRP A 68 -6.04 -14.06 1.88
CA TRP A 68 -5.18 -13.15 2.64
C TRP A 68 -5.79 -12.87 4.02
N ARG A 69 -7.09 -12.60 4.11
CA ARG A 69 -7.78 -12.32 5.38
C ARG A 69 -7.82 -13.53 6.31
N SER A 70 -7.83 -14.75 5.79
CA SER A 70 -7.79 -15.96 6.60
C SER A 70 -6.38 -16.25 7.13
N GLN A 71 -5.35 -15.91 6.37
CA GLN A 71 -3.96 -16.07 6.80
C GLN A 71 -3.48 -14.98 7.74
N PHE A 72 -3.91 -13.74 7.55
CA PHE A 72 -3.59 -12.63 8.45
C PHE A 72 -4.71 -12.47 9.47
N VAL A 73 -4.43 -12.83 10.73
CA VAL A 73 -5.32 -12.65 11.90
C VAL A 73 -5.48 -11.15 12.19
N THR A 74 -6.14 -10.43 11.29
CA THR A 74 -6.45 -9.02 11.49
C THR A 74 -7.73 -8.94 12.32
N SER A 75 -7.66 -8.13 13.37
CA SER A 75 -8.72 -7.75 14.31
C SER A 75 -10.14 -7.80 13.73
N ASN A 76 -11.15 -8.14 14.55
CA ASN A 76 -12.58 -8.11 14.19
C ASN A 76 -13.03 -6.81 13.49
N SER A 77 -12.32 -5.69 13.72
CA SER A 77 -12.54 -4.41 13.02
C SER A 77 -12.30 -4.48 11.51
N ASP A 78 -11.27 -5.21 11.07
CA ASP A 78 -10.96 -5.40 9.64
C ASP A 78 -11.89 -6.46 9.01
N LYS A 79 -12.30 -7.48 9.77
CA LYS A 79 -13.31 -8.47 9.33
C LYS A 79 -14.66 -7.83 8.98
N MET A 80 -15.05 -6.76 9.70
CA MET A 80 -16.35 -6.09 9.50
C MET A 80 -16.26 -4.78 8.69
N GLY A 81 -15.08 -4.15 8.61
CA GLY A 81 -14.89 -2.82 8.03
C GLY A 81 -14.45 -2.76 6.56
N LEU A 82 -13.79 -3.80 6.04
CA LEU A 82 -13.32 -3.82 4.65
C LEU A 82 -14.45 -4.17 3.67
N ARG A 83 -15.25 -3.16 3.30
CA ARG A 83 -16.27 -3.25 2.24
C ARG A 83 -15.69 -3.36 0.82
N TYR A 84 -14.42 -3.02 0.63
CA TYR A 84 -13.77 -2.97 -0.68
C TYR A 84 -12.46 -3.76 -0.66
N ALA A 85 -12.16 -4.42 -1.78
CA ALA A 85 -10.87 -5.06 -1.95
C ALA A 85 -9.73 -4.01 -1.82
N PRO A 86 -8.65 -4.32 -1.09
CA PRO A 86 -7.49 -3.46 -1.04
C PRO A 86 -6.76 -3.48 -2.39
N MET A 87 -6.11 -2.37 -2.72
CA MET A 87 -5.15 -2.30 -3.83
C MET A 87 -3.79 -2.81 -3.34
N ALA A 88 -3.15 -3.66 -4.13
CA ALA A 88 -1.78 -4.09 -3.97
C ALA A 88 -0.87 -3.32 -4.92
N PHE A 89 0.30 -2.93 -4.42
CA PHE A 89 1.33 -2.22 -5.17
C PHE A 89 2.63 -3.01 -5.13
N THR A 90 3.23 -3.22 -6.29
CA THR A 90 4.60 -3.77 -6.38
C THR A 90 5.61 -2.70 -6.01
N GLU A 91 6.88 -3.07 -5.89
CA GLU A 91 7.98 -2.12 -5.68
C GLU A 91 7.95 -0.94 -6.67
N HIS A 92 7.72 -1.23 -7.95
CA HIS A 92 7.57 -0.22 -8.99
C HIS A 92 6.33 0.66 -8.79
N GLY A 93 5.22 0.09 -8.31
CA GLY A 93 4.02 0.85 -7.94
C GLY A 93 4.26 1.80 -6.77
N ILE A 94 5.06 1.39 -5.77
CA ILE A 94 5.45 2.22 -4.63
C ILE A 94 6.35 3.37 -5.09
N LEU A 95 7.31 3.09 -5.97
CA LEU A 95 8.13 4.13 -6.61
C LEU A 95 7.28 5.11 -7.42
N MET A 96 6.24 4.64 -8.12
CA MET A 96 5.33 5.55 -8.82
C MET A 96 4.46 6.36 -7.86
N LEU A 97 4.06 5.80 -6.72
CA LEU A 97 3.33 6.53 -5.68
C LEU A 97 4.14 7.69 -5.13
N SER A 98 5.45 7.53 -4.89
CA SER A 98 6.28 8.64 -4.41
C SER A 98 6.36 9.79 -5.42
N SER A 99 6.29 9.49 -6.73
CA SER A 99 6.25 10.52 -7.79
C SER A 99 4.90 11.25 -7.90
N VAL A 100 3.81 10.59 -7.52
CA VAL A 100 2.43 11.08 -7.67
C VAL A 100 1.95 11.81 -6.43
N LEU A 101 2.31 11.31 -5.25
CA LEU A 101 2.03 11.92 -3.96
C LEU A 101 3.00 13.10 -3.76
N LYS A 102 2.78 14.20 -4.49
CA LYS A 102 3.41 15.50 -4.24
C LYS A 102 2.99 16.03 -2.86
N SER A 103 3.65 15.53 -1.83
CA SER A 103 3.57 16.04 -0.47
C SER A 103 5.00 16.08 0.05
N ASP A 104 5.36 17.14 0.77
CA ASP A 104 6.71 17.33 1.33
C ASP A 104 7.20 16.13 2.17
N THR A 105 6.30 15.23 2.59
CA THR A 105 6.60 13.94 3.24
C THR A 105 7.07 12.83 2.29
N ALA A 106 6.63 12.78 1.02
CA ALA A 106 7.09 11.77 0.05
C ALA A 106 8.51 12.06 -0.47
N ILE A 107 8.92 13.34 -0.45
CA ILE A 107 10.27 13.77 -0.82
C ILE A 107 11.30 13.34 0.23
N GLN A 108 10.91 13.14 1.49
CA GLN A 108 11.82 12.70 2.58
C GLN A 108 12.02 11.18 2.66
N THR A 109 11.23 10.37 1.95
CA THR A 109 11.34 8.90 1.94
C THR A 109 12.15 8.36 0.75
N ASN A 110 12.73 9.24 -0.07
CA ASN A 110 13.63 8.86 -1.15
C ASN A 110 15.08 8.86 -0.62
N ILE A 111 15.54 7.70 -0.17
CA ILE A 111 16.95 7.41 0.12
C ILE A 111 17.36 6.22 -0.72
#